data_AF-A0A4Q3UP96-F1
#
_entry.id   AF-A0A4Q3UP96-F1
#
_cell.length_a   1.000
_cell.length_b   1.000
_cell.length_c   1.000
_cell.angle_alpha   90.00
_cell.angle_beta   90.00
_cell.angle_gamma   90.00
#
_symmetry.space_group_name_H-M   'P 1'
#
loop_
_entity.id
_entity.type
_entity.pdbx_description
1 polymer ?
#
loop_
_entity_poly.entity_id
_entity_poly.type
_entity_poly.pdbx_seq_one_letter_code
_entity_poly.pdbx_strand_id
1 'polypeptide(L)'
;YHPDILWFDGDWERTDEQWRFAELRDQLQEWCPGVILNSRMGHFGDYETPEQGVPLVAPEGPWEFCMTVNDSWGYQVQDENHKTERQLVRTLVETVGMGGNLLLAIGPYADGSLQPTQVERLEKIGGWVDRHRPAIFGTKAGLPCGHHYGPSTLSEDERTLYLVLLDPPQDEIAVKGLLNGVTRVTALGTGQELAHRMVGGAPWNNVPGVLWVPVPSEACDSLATVLKVELDGPLRLYRGSGHAIQSN
;
A
#
# COMPACT_ATOMS: atom_id res chain seq x y z
N TYR A 1 5.95 10.70 -29.44
CA TYR A 1 5.60 10.49 -28.03
C TYR A 1 5.25 9.00 -27.88
N HIS A 2 5.74 8.32 -26.84
CA HIS A 2 5.50 6.89 -26.55
C HIS A 2 5.15 6.79 -25.05
N PRO A 3 3.87 6.91 -24.68
CA PRO A 3 3.46 6.89 -23.28
C PRO A 3 3.45 5.47 -22.70
N ASP A 4 3.83 5.35 -21.43
CA ASP A 4 3.56 4.14 -20.64
C ASP A 4 2.08 4.06 -20.23
N ILE A 5 1.45 5.22 -19.94
CA ILE A 5 0.07 5.33 -19.47
C ILE A 5 -0.66 6.47 -20.21
N LEU A 6 -1.92 6.25 -20.57
CA LEU A 6 -2.87 7.30 -20.91
C LEU A 6 -4.02 7.29 -19.88
N TRP A 7 -4.16 8.40 -19.18
CA TRP A 7 -5.14 8.58 -18.11
C TRP A 7 -6.30 9.45 -18.62
N PHE A 8 -7.42 8.81 -18.93
CA PHE A 8 -8.64 9.44 -19.46
C PHE A 8 -9.51 10.01 -18.34
N ASP A 9 -10.33 10.99 -18.69
CA ASP A 9 -11.29 11.62 -17.79
C ASP A 9 -12.52 12.15 -18.56
N GLY A 10 -13.64 12.37 -17.87
CA GLY A 10 -14.88 12.90 -18.46
C GLY A 10 -15.83 11.86 -19.05
N ASP A 11 -15.70 10.59 -18.65
CA ASP A 11 -16.51 9.46 -19.13
C ASP A 11 -18.01 9.66 -18.85
N TRP A 12 -18.37 10.38 -17.79
CA TRP A 12 -19.77 10.69 -17.46
C TRP A 12 -20.50 11.58 -18.49
N GLU A 13 -19.81 12.22 -19.43
CA GLU A 13 -20.46 13.08 -20.43
C GLU A 13 -21.16 12.32 -21.55
N ARG A 14 -20.67 11.14 -21.94
CA ARG A 14 -21.17 10.36 -23.09
C ARG A 14 -20.98 8.87 -22.86
N THR A 15 -21.77 8.05 -23.55
CA THR A 15 -21.62 6.59 -23.47
C THR A 15 -20.36 6.10 -24.17
N ASP A 16 -19.93 4.88 -23.85
CA ASP A 16 -18.80 4.20 -24.48
C ASP A 16 -18.89 4.20 -26.01
N GLU A 17 -20.09 4.02 -26.58
CA GLU A 17 -20.32 4.03 -28.03
C GLU A 17 -20.16 5.43 -28.63
N GLN A 18 -20.62 6.47 -27.92
CA GLN A 18 -20.50 7.86 -28.36
C GLN A 18 -19.04 8.31 -28.36
N TRP A 19 -18.26 7.87 -27.37
CA TRP A 19 -16.82 8.06 -27.34
C TRP A 19 -16.04 7.13 -28.29
N ARG A 20 -16.69 6.07 -28.78
CA ARG A 20 -16.09 5.01 -29.61
C ARG A 20 -14.91 4.34 -28.92
N PHE A 21 -15.02 4.05 -27.62
CA PHE A 21 -13.91 3.52 -26.81
C PHE A 21 -13.33 2.21 -27.33
N ALA A 22 -14.15 1.32 -27.90
CA ALA A 22 -13.67 0.09 -28.51
C ALA A 22 -12.66 0.36 -29.64
N GLU A 23 -13.04 1.21 -30.60
CA GLU A 23 -12.19 1.58 -31.71
C GLU A 23 -10.97 2.39 -31.26
N LEU A 24 -11.16 3.31 -30.29
CA LEU A 24 -10.07 4.10 -29.74
C LEU A 24 -9.03 3.21 -29.07
N ARG A 25 -9.45 2.21 -28.27
CA ARG A 25 -8.54 1.26 -27.64
C ARG A 25 -7.72 0.50 -28.69
N ASP A 26 -8.36 -0.01 -29.74
CA ASP A 26 -7.66 -0.72 -30.82
C ASP A 26 -6.62 0.18 -31.50
N GLN A 27 -6.98 1.43 -31.81
CA GLN A 27 -6.06 2.41 -32.40
C GLN A 27 -4.89 2.75 -31.48
N LEU A 28 -5.15 2.89 -30.16
CA LEU A 28 -4.10 3.18 -29.17
C LEU A 28 -3.14 2.00 -29.03
N GLN A 29 -3.63 0.76 -29.03
CA GLN A 29 -2.80 -0.43 -28.97
C GLN A 29 -2.02 -0.67 -30.26
N GLU A 30 -2.56 -0.30 -31.43
CA GLU A 30 -1.79 -0.32 -32.68
C GLU A 30 -0.70 0.76 -32.69
N TRP A 31 -1.03 1.96 -32.21
CA TRP A 31 -0.11 3.10 -32.18
C TRP A 31 1.02 2.93 -31.16
N CYS A 32 0.70 2.49 -29.95
CA CYS A 32 1.65 2.30 -28.86
C CYS A 32 1.34 0.98 -28.12
N PRO A 33 1.81 -0.17 -28.67
CA PRO A 33 1.55 -1.48 -28.08
C PRO A 33 1.98 -1.54 -26.61
N GLY A 34 1.06 -1.94 -25.74
CA GLY A 34 1.30 -2.05 -24.30
C GLY A 34 1.09 -0.77 -23.50
N VAL A 35 0.59 0.31 -24.10
CA VAL A 35 0.12 1.48 -23.35
C VAL A 35 -0.99 1.06 -22.38
N ILE A 36 -0.90 1.53 -21.14
CA ILE A 36 -1.87 1.23 -20.08
C ILE A 36 -2.95 2.31 -20.09
N LEU A 37 -4.21 1.89 -20.02
CA LEU A 37 -5.40 2.73 -20.06
C LEU A 37 -6.15 2.61 -18.72
N ASN A 38 -6.62 3.71 -18.14
CA ASN A 38 -7.38 3.66 -16.88
C ASN A 38 -8.86 3.31 -17.08
N SER A 39 -9.57 2.98 -16.00
CA SER A 39 -11.00 2.59 -16.03
C SER A 39 -11.97 3.71 -16.44
N ARG A 40 -11.52 4.95 -16.64
CA ARG A 40 -12.32 6.01 -17.29
C ARG A 40 -12.47 5.87 -18.80
N MET A 41 -11.98 4.77 -19.38
CA MET A 41 -12.41 4.28 -20.69
C MET A 41 -13.57 3.27 -20.60
N GLY A 42 -14.33 3.28 -19.50
CA GLY A 42 -15.37 2.29 -19.24
C GLY A 42 -14.78 0.89 -19.12
N HIS A 43 -15.44 -0.10 -19.72
CA HIS A 43 -14.96 -1.51 -19.70
C HIS A 43 -13.70 -1.75 -20.54
N PHE A 44 -13.15 -0.71 -21.18
CA PHE A 44 -11.96 -0.75 -22.00
C PHE A 44 -10.71 -0.26 -21.25
N GLY A 45 -10.78 -0.01 -19.94
CA GLY A 45 -9.61 0.25 -19.10
C GLY A 45 -8.88 -1.02 -18.65
N ASP A 46 -7.62 -0.88 -18.27
CA ASP A 46 -6.75 -1.95 -17.77
C ASP A 46 -6.68 -2.02 -16.24
N TYR A 47 -7.06 -0.94 -15.54
CA TYR A 47 -6.98 -0.84 -14.09
C TYR A 47 -8.00 0.15 -13.51
N GLU A 48 -8.38 -0.08 -12.25
CA GLU A 48 -9.37 0.75 -11.55
C GLU A 48 -8.78 2.03 -10.97
N THR A 49 -9.55 3.12 -10.97
CA THR A 49 -9.11 4.44 -10.46
C THR A 49 -10.03 5.02 -9.37
N PRO A 50 -10.05 4.45 -8.15
CA PRO A 50 -10.72 5.10 -7.04
C PRO A 50 -10.11 6.48 -6.75
N GLU A 51 -10.96 7.45 -6.44
CA GLU A 51 -10.58 8.86 -6.32
C GLU A 51 -10.95 9.41 -4.93
N GLN A 52 -10.01 10.11 -4.27
CA GLN A 52 -10.13 10.84 -2.99
C GLN A 52 -10.54 10.04 -1.74
N GLY A 53 -11.39 9.02 -1.86
CA GLY A 53 -11.77 8.11 -0.78
C GLY A 53 -10.93 6.83 -0.80
N VAL A 54 -10.02 6.69 0.17
CA VAL A 54 -9.21 5.46 0.31
C VAL A 54 -10.15 4.26 0.44
N PRO A 55 -10.06 3.25 -0.44
CA PRO A 55 -10.95 2.10 -0.38
C PRO A 55 -10.82 1.35 0.95
N LEU A 56 -11.95 0.88 1.50
CA LEU A 56 -11.93 -0.06 2.64
C LEU A 56 -11.69 -1.50 2.19
N VAL A 57 -12.01 -1.79 0.93
CA VAL A 57 -11.81 -3.06 0.25
C VAL A 57 -11.15 -2.74 -1.08
N ALA A 58 -10.09 -3.46 -1.42
CA ALA A 58 -9.41 -3.29 -2.69
C ALA A 58 -10.38 -3.51 -3.87
N PRO A 59 -10.32 -2.69 -4.93
CA PRO A 59 -10.94 -3.02 -6.21
C PRO A 59 -10.47 -4.38 -6.74
N GLU A 60 -11.27 -5.00 -7.61
CA GLU A 60 -10.86 -6.22 -8.28
C GLU A 60 -9.80 -5.91 -9.36
N GLY A 61 -8.69 -6.64 -9.37
CA GLY A 61 -7.61 -6.44 -10.33
C GLY A 61 -6.64 -5.30 -9.98
N PRO A 62 -5.79 -4.88 -10.93
CA PRO A 62 -4.89 -3.73 -10.74
C PRO A 62 -5.67 -2.44 -10.51
N TRP A 63 -5.16 -1.57 -9.65
CA TRP A 63 -5.81 -0.30 -9.35
C TRP A 63 -4.81 0.76 -8.87
N GLU A 64 -5.19 2.02 -9.07
CA GLU A 64 -4.43 3.21 -8.68
C GLU A 64 -5.35 4.19 -7.96
N PHE A 65 -5.05 4.48 -6.71
CA PHE A 65 -5.73 5.50 -5.94
C PHE A 65 -5.19 6.88 -6.30
N CYS A 66 -6.03 7.77 -6.81
CA CYS A 66 -5.65 9.17 -7.00
C CYS A 66 -6.16 10.06 -5.86
N MET A 67 -5.29 10.90 -5.31
CA MET A 67 -5.67 11.91 -4.32
C MET A 67 -4.83 13.18 -4.44
N THR A 68 -5.36 14.27 -3.94
CA THR A 68 -4.68 15.59 -3.88
C THR A 68 -3.93 15.76 -2.57
N VAL A 69 -2.87 16.57 -2.55
CA VAL A 69 -2.19 16.96 -1.29
C VAL A 69 -3.08 17.85 -0.42
N ASN A 70 -3.85 18.77 -1.01
CA ASN A 70 -4.90 19.57 -0.36
C ASN A 70 -6.28 19.11 -0.84
N ASP A 71 -7.29 19.98 -0.93
CA ASP A 71 -8.66 19.63 -1.35
C ASP A 71 -8.92 19.91 -2.86
N SER A 72 -7.89 20.32 -3.61
CA SER A 72 -8.02 20.76 -5.00
C SER A 72 -7.02 20.09 -5.95
N TRP A 73 -7.48 19.71 -7.15
CA TRP A 73 -6.61 19.15 -8.21
C TRP A 73 -5.69 20.20 -8.83
N GLY A 74 -6.28 21.31 -9.28
CA GLY A 74 -5.54 22.49 -9.73
C GLY A 74 -5.26 23.44 -8.57
N TYR A 75 -4.33 24.39 -8.79
CA TYR A 75 -4.06 25.43 -7.79
C TYR A 75 -5.31 26.26 -7.48
N GLN A 76 -5.65 26.32 -6.19
CA GLN A 76 -6.73 27.16 -5.65
C GLN A 76 -6.15 28.06 -4.56
N VAL A 77 -6.25 29.37 -4.75
CA VAL A 77 -5.59 30.39 -3.89
C VAL A 77 -6.01 30.30 -2.43
N GLN A 78 -7.24 29.84 -2.17
CA GLN A 78 -7.81 29.78 -0.82
C GLN A 78 -7.72 28.39 -0.18
N ASP A 79 -7.21 27.39 -0.90
CA ASP A 79 -7.11 26.02 -0.40
C ASP A 79 -5.78 25.78 0.32
N GLU A 80 -5.80 26.07 1.61
CA GLU A 80 -4.69 25.84 2.51
C GLU A 80 -4.82 24.51 3.30
N ASN A 81 -5.86 23.71 3.06
CA ASN A 81 -6.16 22.49 3.82
C ASN A 81 -5.28 21.30 3.39
N HIS A 82 -3.97 21.44 3.60
CA HIS A 82 -2.99 20.43 3.21
C HIS A 82 -2.99 19.26 4.18
N LYS A 83 -3.06 18.05 3.62
CA LYS A 83 -2.82 16.81 4.37
C LYS A 83 -1.42 16.86 4.98
N THR A 84 -1.30 16.33 6.19
CA THR A 84 -0.02 16.17 6.90
C THR A 84 0.79 15.02 6.30
N GLU A 85 2.10 15.01 6.54
CA GLU A 85 2.99 13.94 6.11
C GLU A 85 2.55 12.58 6.67
N ARG A 86 2.06 12.54 7.92
CA ARG A 86 1.52 11.33 8.54
C ARG A 86 0.28 10.82 7.82
N GLN A 87 -0.64 11.72 7.43
CA GLN A 87 -1.82 11.34 6.65
C GLN A 87 -1.41 10.78 5.28
N LEU A 88 -0.45 11.42 4.60
CA LEU A 88 0.01 10.99 3.28
C LEU A 88 0.75 9.65 3.33
N VAL A 89 1.63 9.43 4.32
CA VAL A 89 2.30 8.13 4.53
C VAL A 89 1.28 7.05 4.88
N ARG A 90 0.30 7.32 5.75
CA ARG A 90 -0.78 6.39 6.09
C ARG A 90 -1.54 5.96 4.83
N THR A 91 -1.95 6.91 4.00
CA THR A 91 -2.65 6.59 2.74
C THR A 91 -1.77 5.77 1.80
N LEU A 92 -0.49 6.10 1.66
CA LEU A 92 0.45 5.33 0.85
C LEU A 92 0.52 3.87 1.31
N VAL A 93 0.75 3.62 2.60
CA VAL A 93 0.91 2.25 3.11
C VAL A 93 -0.39 1.46 3.12
N GLU A 94 -1.53 2.11 3.33
CA GLU A 94 -2.86 1.47 3.20
C GLU A 94 -3.12 1.06 1.74
N THR A 95 -2.80 1.95 0.79
CA THR A 95 -2.98 1.69 -0.65
C THR A 95 -2.09 0.55 -1.13
N VAL A 96 -0.78 0.62 -0.89
CA VAL A 96 0.17 -0.43 -1.29
C VAL A 96 -0.08 -1.73 -0.52
N GLY A 97 -0.51 -1.65 0.74
CA GLY A 97 -0.85 -2.82 1.55
C GLY A 97 -2.05 -3.62 1.01
N MET A 98 -2.93 -2.94 0.27
CA MET A 98 -4.04 -3.54 -0.47
C MET A 98 -3.68 -3.89 -1.93
N GLY A 99 -2.41 -3.75 -2.32
CA GLY A 99 -1.92 -4.08 -3.67
C GLY A 99 -2.20 -3.02 -4.72
N GLY A 100 -2.51 -1.78 -4.33
CA GLY A 100 -2.73 -0.67 -5.26
C GLY A 100 -1.53 0.26 -5.40
N ASN A 101 -1.61 1.12 -6.42
CA ASN A 101 -0.70 2.25 -6.61
C ASN A 101 -1.28 3.53 -6.02
N LEU A 102 -0.42 4.44 -5.55
CA LEU A 102 -0.84 5.79 -5.14
C LEU A 102 -0.37 6.82 -6.16
N LEU A 103 -1.32 7.54 -6.76
CA LEU A 103 -1.08 8.74 -7.58
C LEU A 103 -1.39 9.99 -6.74
N LEU A 104 -0.34 10.70 -6.33
CA LEU A 104 -0.47 11.91 -5.51
C LEU A 104 -0.39 13.18 -6.37
N ALA A 105 -1.50 13.91 -6.44
CA ALA A 105 -1.62 15.13 -7.24
C ALA A 105 -1.16 16.38 -6.49
N ILE A 106 -0.52 17.27 -7.24
CA ILE A 106 -0.04 18.58 -6.83
C ILE A 106 -0.61 19.65 -7.77
N GLY A 107 -0.71 20.88 -7.29
CA GLY A 107 -1.24 22.01 -8.06
C GLY A 107 -0.18 23.09 -8.23
N PRO A 108 0.58 23.11 -9.34
CA PRO A 108 1.54 24.19 -9.62
C PRO A 108 0.87 25.56 -9.71
N TYR A 109 1.60 26.62 -9.38
CA TYR A 109 1.19 27.99 -9.65
C TYR A 109 1.09 28.24 -11.16
N ALA A 110 0.42 29.35 -11.54
CA ALA A 110 0.23 29.72 -12.94
C ALA A 110 1.54 29.99 -13.70
N ASP A 111 2.63 30.32 -12.98
CA ASP A 111 3.97 30.49 -13.55
C ASP A 111 4.77 29.17 -13.66
N GLY A 112 4.14 28.04 -13.27
CA GLY A 112 4.73 26.70 -13.29
C GLY A 112 5.56 26.34 -12.06
N SER A 113 5.78 27.26 -11.12
CA SER A 113 6.48 26.94 -9.87
C SER A 113 5.60 26.13 -8.91
N LEU A 114 6.21 25.31 -8.06
CA LEU A 114 5.50 24.47 -7.10
C LEU A 114 5.21 25.22 -5.81
N GLN A 115 4.08 24.91 -5.18
CA GLN A 115 3.73 25.44 -3.87
C GLN A 115 4.74 24.94 -2.82
N PRO A 116 5.39 25.82 -2.03
CA PRO A 116 6.40 25.41 -1.06
C PRO A 116 5.91 24.36 -0.04
N THR A 117 4.67 24.47 0.41
CA THR A 117 4.05 23.49 1.33
C THR A 117 3.94 22.11 0.68
N GLN A 118 3.54 22.02 -0.60
CA GLN A 118 3.46 20.74 -1.30
C GLN A 118 4.85 20.13 -1.52
N VAL A 119 5.87 20.95 -1.82
CA VAL A 119 7.27 20.50 -1.90
C VAL A 119 7.74 19.93 -0.56
N GLU A 120 7.50 20.64 0.55
CA GLU A 120 7.86 20.14 1.90
C GLU A 120 7.23 18.77 2.18
N ARG A 121 5.92 18.60 1.90
CA ARG A 121 5.24 17.31 2.09
C ARG A 121 5.87 16.20 1.27
N LEU A 122 6.15 16.46 -0.01
CA LEU A 122 6.76 15.47 -0.91
C LEU A 122 8.17 15.08 -0.47
N GLU A 123 8.99 16.04 -0.04
CA GLU A 123 10.35 15.76 0.46
C GLU A 123 10.31 14.89 1.73
N LYS A 124 9.38 15.16 2.64
CA LYS A 124 9.21 14.36 3.87
C LYS A 124 8.77 12.94 3.58
N ILE A 125 7.80 12.76 2.68
CA ILE A 125 7.34 11.43 2.25
C ILE A 125 8.45 10.72 1.50
N GLY A 126 9.14 11.39 0.57
CA GLY A 126 10.26 10.84 -0.19
C GLY A 126 11.36 10.32 0.74
N GLY A 127 11.75 11.10 1.74
CA GLY A 127 12.73 10.66 2.73
C GLY A 127 12.27 9.44 3.56
N TRP A 128 10.98 9.32 3.85
CA TRP A 128 10.42 8.12 4.51
C TRP A 128 10.41 6.91 3.57
N VAL A 129 10.01 7.10 2.32
CA VAL A 129 10.00 6.05 1.28
C VAL A 129 11.41 5.53 1.04
N ASP A 130 12.43 6.39 0.99
CA ASP A 130 13.82 5.97 0.79
C ASP A 130 14.32 5.05 1.91
N ARG A 131 13.97 5.35 3.17
CA ARG A 131 14.32 4.49 4.32
C ARG A 131 13.58 3.15 4.32
N HIS A 132 12.39 3.10 3.73
CA HIS A 132 11.50 1.93 3.76
C HIS A 132 11.27 1.30 2.38
N ARG A 133 12.12 1.63 1.40
CA ARG A 133 11.94 1.31 -0.03
C ARG A 133 11.53 -0.15 -0.31
N PRO A 134 12.15 -1.18 0.31
CA PRO A 134 11.78 -2.57 0.06
C PRO A 134 10.36 -2.95 0.49
N ALA A 135 9.72 -2.18 1.36
CA ALA A 135 8.34 -2.41 1.79
C ALA A 135 7.31 -1.80 0.83
N ILE A 136 7.73 -0.91 -0.08
CA ILE A 136 6.85 -0.16 -0.97
C ILE A 136 6.95 -0.66 -2.41
N PHE A 137 8.17 -0.81 -2.93
CA PHE A 137 8.38 -1.18 -4.33
C PHE A 137 8.63 -2.67 -4.49
N GLY A 138 8.05 -3.27 -5.53
CA GLY A 138 8.22 -4.71 -5.81
C GLY A 138 7.53 -5.60 -4.76
N THR A 139 6.49 -5.08 -4.12
CA THR A 139 5.70 -5.82 -3.13
C THR A 139 4.31 -6.13 -3.66
N LYS A 140 3.67 -7.10 -3.01
CA LYS A 140 2.27 -7.49 -3.19
C LYS A 140 1.46 -7.04 -1.98
N ALA A 141 0.13 -7.12 -2.11
CA ALA A 141 -0.78 -6.98 -0.98
C ALA A 141 -0.34 -7.88 0.19
N GLY A 142 -0.41 -7.34 1.41
CA GLY A 142 0.08 -8.03 2.59
C GLY A 142 -0.94 -8.99 3.22
N LEU A 143 -0.91 -9.02 4.55
CA LEU A 143 -1.75 -9.90 5.33
C LEU A 143 -3.24 -9.50 5.24
N PRO A 144 -4.15 -10.49 5.16
CA PRO A 144 -5.58 -10.25 5.35
C PRO A 144 -5.90 -9.68 6.73
N CYS A 145 -7.07 -9.05 6.85
CA CYS A 145 -7.59 -8.53 8.12
C CYS A 145 -7.57 -9.60 9.23
N GLY A 146 -7.16 -9.19 10.44
CA GLY A 146 -7.14 -10.04 11.63
C GLY A 146 -5.80 -10.72 11.92
N HIS A 147 -4.87 -10.75 10.96
CA HIS A 147 -3.52 -11.28 11.16
C HIS A 147 -2.55 -10.25 11.77
N HIS A 148 -2.67 -8.98 11.34
CA HIS A 148 -1.93 -7.81 11.84
C HIS A 148 -2.91 -6.64 11.98
N TYR A 149 -2.67 -5.75 12.94
CA TYR A 149 -3.49 -4.55 13.17
C TYR A 149 -2.82 -3.32 12.57
N GLY A 150 -2.67 -3.32 11.26
CA GLY A 150 -2.11 -2.24 10.46
C GLY A 150 -1.90 -2.69 9.01
N PRO A 151 -1.45 -1.79 8.13
CA PRO A 151 -1.08 -2.15 6.78
C PRO A 151 0.11 -3.10 6.78
N SER A 152 0.21 -3.93 5.75
CA SER A 152 1.38 -4.75 5.52
C SER A 152 1.56 -5.01 4.03
N THR A 153 2.77 -5.33 3.63
CA THR A 153 3.10 -5.72 2.25
C THR A 153 3.94 -7.00 2.27
N LEU A 154 3.95 -7.72 1.16
CA LEU A 154 4.66 -8.99 1.01
C LEU A 154 5.68 -8.87 -0.13
N SER A 155 6.91 -9.33 0.06
CA SER A 155 7.90 -9.37 -1.02
C SER A 155 7.41 -10.23 -2.19
N GLU A 156 7.94 -9.97 -3.38
CA GLU A 156 7.59 -10.70 -4.60
C GLU A 156 7.75 -12.23 -4.46
N ASP A 157 8.82 -12.67 -3.78
CA ASP A 157 9.13 -14.08 -3.49
C ASP A 157 8.35 -14.67 -2.30
N GLU A 158 7.54 -13.84 -1.64
CA GLU A 158 6.66 -14.17 -0.52
C GLU A 158 7.39 -14.61 0.76
N ARG A 159 8.70 -14.34 0.86
CA ARG A 159 9.53 -14.73 2.01
C ARG A 159 9.77 -13.62 3.03
N THR A 160 9.41 -12.38 2.70
CA THR A 160 9.55 -11.23 3.58
C THR A 160 8.22 -10.51 3.73
N LEU A 161 7.75 -10.43 4.98
CA LEU A 161 6.58 -9.66 5.35
C LEU A 161 7.02 -8.30 5.91
N TYR A 162 6.43 -7.22 5.42
CA TYR A 162 6.64 -5.88 5.95
C TYR A 162 5.40 -5.44 6.71
N LEU A 163 5.52 -5.26 8.03
CA LEU A 163 4.43 -4.82 8.90
C LEU A 163 4.56 -3.34 9.16
N VAL A 164 3.51 -2.57 8.89
CA VAL A 164 3.51 -1.13 9.17
C VAL A 164 2.80 -0.86 10.49
N LEU A 165 3.48 -0.10 11.35
CA LEU A 165 2.95 0.45 12.59
C LEU A 165 2.73 1.95 12.37
N LEU A 166 1.47 2.36 12.28
CA LEU A 166 1.09 3.76 12.08
C LEU A 166 1.36 4.61 13.33
N ASP A 167 1.31 3.96 14.49
CA ASP A 167 1.58 4.55 15.79
C ASP A 167 2.60 3.69 16.55
N PRO A 168 3.46 4.29 17.40
CA PRO A 168 4.35 3.54 18.26
C PRO A 168 3.56 2.58 19.17
N PRO A 169 3.91 1.29 19.23
CA PRO A 169 3.23 0.36 20.12
C PRO A 169 3.54 0.66 21.58
N GLN A 170 2.61 0.34 22.48
CA GLN A 170 2.83 0.51 23.91
C GLN A 170 3.80 -0.54 24.49
N ASP A 171 3.84 -1.73 23.89
CA ASP A 171 4.69 -2.85 24.31
C ASP A 171 5.03 -3.74 23.10
N GLU A 172 4.45 -4.92 23.00
CA GLU A 172 4.66 -5.86 21.90
C GLU A 172 3.56 -5.74 20.83
N ILE A 173 3.92 -5.98 19.56
CA ILE A 173 2.97 -6.22 18.49
C ILE A 173 2.75 -7.73 18.30
N ALA A 174 1.55 -8.09 17.86
CA ALA A 174 1.16 -9.48 17.62
C ALA A 174 0.88 -9.74 16.15
N VAL A 175 1.44 -10.84 15.63
CA VAL A 175 1.09 -11.37 14.30
C VAL A 175 0.52 -12.78 14.45
N LYS A 176 -0.70 -12.96 13.96
CA LYS A 176 -1.46 -14.21 14.15
C LYS A 176 -1.41 -15.07 12.89
N GLY A 177 -1.51 -16.38 13.08
CA GLY A 177 -1.76 -17.32 11.98
C GLY A 177 -0.56 -17.58 11.06
N LEU A 178 0.67 -17.19 11.43
CA LEU A 178 1.87 -17.56 10.68
C LEU A 178 2.18 -19.05 10.89
N LEU A 179 2.17 -19.84 9.82
CA LEU A 179 2.63 -21.24 9.84
C LEU A 179 4.14 -21.36 9.58
N ASN A 180 4.78 -20.28 9.12
CA ASN A 180 6.21 -20.21 8.87
C ASN A 180 7.00 -20.07 10.18
N GLY A 181 8.24 -20.58 10.16
CA GLY A 181 9.27 -20.12 11.08
C GLY A 181 9.67 -18.67 10.73
N VAL A 182 9.81 -17.84 11.77
CA VAL A 182 10.33 -16.47 11.64
C VAL A 182 11.81 -16.49 11.95
N THR A 183 12.63 -16.23 10.93
CA THR A 183 14.10 -16.32 11.05
C THR A 183 14.70 -15.03 11.61
N ARG A 184 14.13 -13.88 11.28
CA ARG A 184 14.60 -12.57 11.76
C ARG A 184 13.50 -11.53 11.71
N VAL A 185 13.54 -10.59 12.67
CA VAL A 185 12.72 -9.37 12.65
C VAL A 185 13.65 -8.15 12.74
N THR A 186 13.43 -7.14 11.91
CA THR A 186 14.25 -5.93 11.86
C THR A 186 13.37 -4.69 11.72
N ALA A 187 13.62 -3.65 12.50
CA ALA A 187 13.06 -2.33 12.25
C ALA A 187 13.74 -1.74 11.00
N LEU A 188 13.01 -1.70 9.88
CA LEU A 188 13.59 -1.46 8.56
C LEU A 188 14.29 -0.10 8.45
N GLY A 189 13.68 0.95 9.01
CA GLY A 189 14.22 2.31 8.94
C GLY A 189 15.50 2.53 9.74
N THR A 190 15.75 1.75 10.79
CA THR A 190 16.96 1.85 11.63
C THR A 190 17.97 0.73 11.38
N GLY A 191 17.52 -0.38 10.78
CA GLY A 191 18.31 -1.61 10.64
C GLY A 191 18.46 -2.40 11.94
N GLN A 192 17.81 -1.98 13.03
CA GLN A 192 17.91 -2.66 14.32
C GLN A 192 17.20 -4.01 14.27
N GLU A 193 17.92 -5.09 14.58
CA GLU A 193 17.33 -6.41 14.79
C GLU A 193 16.53 -6.41 16.10
N LEU A 194 15.31 -6.95 16.05
CA LEU A 194 14.40 -7.00 17.18
C LEU A 194 14.28 -8.44 17.68
N ALA A 195 14.15 -8.60 18.99
CA ALA A 195 13.79 -9.88 19.57
C ALA A 195 12.38 -10.29 19.14
N HIS A 196 12.14 -11.58 18.98
CA HIS A 196 10.81 -12.11 18.68
C HIS A 196 10.63 -13.49 19.29
N ARG A 197 9.37 -13.86 19.57
CA ARG A 197 9.02 -15.19 20.07
C ARG A 197 7.65 -15.64 19.60
N MET A 198 7.50 -16.94 19.41
CA MET A 198 6.20 -17.57 19.20
C MET A 198 5.62 -18.01 20.54
N VAL A 199 4.37 -17.64 20.83
CA VAL A 199 3.69 -18.00 22.08
C VAL A 199 2.35 -18.69 21.79
N GLY A 200 2.09 -19.79 22.49
CA GLY A 200 0.86 -20.58 22.35
C GLY A 200 0.81 -21.44 21.09
N GLY A 201 -0.40 -21.85 20.73
CA GLY A 201 -0.66 -22.75 19.60
C GLY A 201 -0.82 -24.21 20.02
N ALA A 202 -1.25 -25.04 19.07
CA ALA A 202 -1.32 -26.49 19.18
C ALA A 202 -0.73 -27.08 17.89
N PRO A 203 0.60 -27.18 17.79
CA PRO A 203 1.28 -27.61 16.56
C PRO A 203 0.82 -29.00 16.08
N TRP A 204 0.46 -29.89 17.01
CA TRP A 204 -0.08 -31.22 16.71
C TRP A 204 -1.43 -31.20 15.97
N ASN A 205 -2.14 -30.08 15.97
CA ASN A 205 -3.38 -29.84 15.21
C ASN A 205 -3.24 -28.74 14.16
N ASN A 206 -2.00 -28.42 13.74
CA ASN A 206 -1.71 -27.37 12.75
C ASN A 206 -2.23 -25.98 13.15
N VAL A 207 -2.36 -25.71 14.46
CA VAL A 207 -2.73 -24.39 14.99
C VAL A 207 -1.43 -23.68 15.40
N PRO A 208 -0.99 -22.63 14.70
CA PRO A 208 0.25 -21.94 15.04
C PRO A 208 0.09 -21.11 16.31
N GLY A 209 1.23 -20.79 16.93
CA GLY A 209 1.28 -19.75 17.95
C GLY A 209 1.10 -18.35 17.37
N VAL A 210 1.15 -17.35 18.25
CA VAL A 210 1.19 -15.93 17.88
C VAL A 210 2.63 -15.45 17.95
N LEU A 211 3.08 -14.74 16.91
CA LEU A 211 4.36 -14.04 16.93
C LEU A 211 4.21 -12.76 17.77
N TRP A 212 5.08 -12.60 18.75
CA TRP A 212 5.19 -11.40 19.56
C TRP A 212 6.55 -10.74 19.31
N VAL A 213 6.53 -9.43 19.06
CA VAL A 213 7.73 -8.62 18.80
C VAL A 213 7.68 -7.37 19.68
N PRO A 214 8.55 -7.25 20.69
CA PRO A 214 8.79 -5.98 21.38
C PRO A 214 9.40 -4.97 20.42
N VAL A 215 8.84 -3.76 20.38
CA VAL A 215 9.33 -2.68 19.51
C VAL A 215 9.69 -1.48 20.39
N PRO A 216 10.97 -1.25 20.67
CA PRO A 216 11.37 -0.16 21.53
C PRO A 216 11.24 1.18 20.80
N SER A 217 11.13 2.28 21.54
CA SER A 217 10.83 3.60 20.96
C SER A 217 11.94 4.12 20.06
N GLU A 218 13.20 3.76 20.31
CA GLU A 218 14.34 4.08 19.44
C GLU A 218 14.29 3.41 18.07
N ALA A 219 13.52 2.32 17.93
CA ALA A 219 13.31 1.64 16.66
C ALA A 219 12.18 2.27 15.82
N CYS A 220 11.43 3.22 16.39
CA CYS A 220 10.25 3.79 15.77
C CYS A 220 10.58 4.98 14.86
N ASP A 221 9.92 5.04 13.71
CA ASP A 221 9.92 6.20 12.82
C ASP A 221 8.75 7.14 13.19
N SER A 222 8.98 8.46 13.08
CA SER A 222 8.00 9.47 13.47
C SER A 222 6.78 9.56 12.55
N LEU A 223 6.87 9.04 11.32
CA LEU A 223 5.74 8.98 10.38
C LEU A 223 5.03 7.63 10.44
N ALA A 224 5.78 6.54 10.26
CA ALA A 224 5.29 5.17 10.43
C ALA A 224 6.48 4.19 10.50
N THR A 225 6.46 3.27 11.45
CA THR A 225 7.52 2.27 11.61
C THR A 225 7.24 1.06 10.73
N VAL A 226 8.24 0.55 10.01
CA VAL A 226 8.11 -0.69 9.25
C VAL A 226 8.98 -1.78 9.87
N LEU A 227 8.37 -2.92 10.21
CA LEU A 227 9.09 -4.11 10.63
C LEU A 227 9.24 -5.05 9.43
N LYS A 228 10.48 -5.44 9.11
CA LYS A 228 10.81 -6.49 8.15
C LYS A 228 10.85 -7.83 8.90
N VAL A 229 9.97 -8.76 8.53
CA VAL A 229 9.87 -10.11 9.09
C VAL A 229 10.29 -11.11 8.03
N GLU A 230 11.44 -11.75 8.24
CA GLU A 230 12.00 -12.76 7.33
C GLU A 230 11.49 -14.15 7.72
N LEU A 231 10.96 -14.87 6.73
CA LEU A 231 10.35 -16.18 6.90
C LEU A 231 11.28 -17.29 6.38
N ASP A 232 11.12 -18.49 6.93
CA ASP A 232 11.85 -19.70 6.51
C ASP A 232 11.47 -20.23 5.11
N GLY A 233 10.48 -19.61 4.47
CA GLY A 233 9.97 -19.94 3.14
C GLY A 233 8.80 -19.03 2.75
N PRO A 234 8.16 -19.26 1.60
CA PRO A 234 6.98 -18.50 1.18
C PRO A 234 5.89 -18.49 2.25
N LEU A 235 5.16 -17.38 2.36
CA LEU A 235 4.14 -17.15 3.38
C LEU A 235 3.06 -18.24 3.34
N ARG A 236 2.79 -18.83 4.51
CA ARG A 236 1.73 -19.80 4.77
C ARG A 236 0.92 -19.32 5.96
N LEU A 237 -0.38 -19.16 5.76
CA LEU A 237 -1.30 -18.66 6.77
C LEU A 237 -2.29 -19.73 7.22
N TYR A 238 -2.43 -19.86 8.54
CA TYR A 238 -3.53 -20.55 9.17
C TYR A 238 -4.79 -19.67 9.13
N ARG A 239 -5.89 -20.21 8.59
CA ARG A 239 -7.20 -19.54 8.49
C ARG A 239 -8.34 -20.31 9.18
N GLY A 240 -8.02 -21.25 10.07
CA GLY A 240 -9.03 -22.08 10.72
C GLY A 240 -9.89 -21.30 11.72
N SER A 241 -11.17 -21.64 11.82
CA SER A 241 -12.18 -20.99 12.67
C SER A 241 -12.15 -21.40 14.15
N GLY A 242 -11.02 -21.93 14.66
CA GLY A 242 -10.85 -22.25 16.08
C GLY A 242 -11.73 -23.39 16.59
N HIS A 243 -11.83 -24.49 15.85
CA HIS A 243 -12.56 -25.68 16.32
C HIS A 243 -11.95 -26.26 17.60
N ALA A 244 -12.78 -26.89 18.42
CA ALA A 244 -12.33 -27.60 19.61
C ALA A 244 -11.24 -28.61 19.25
N ILE A 245 -10.13 -28.59 20.00
CA ILE A 245 -9.05 -29.58 19.85
C ILE A 245 -9.59 -30.93 20.33
N GLN A 246 -9.79 -31.87 19.40
CA GLN A 246 -10.40 -33.18 19.68
C GLN A 246 -9.38 -34.26 20.08
N SER A 247 -8.08 -33.96 19.99
CA SER A 247 -7.01 -34.85 20.40
C SER A 247 -5.86 -34.05 21.00
N ASN A 248 -5.46 -34.44 22.21
CA ASN A 248 -4.31 -33.94 22.97
C ASN A 248 -3.24 -35.03 23.08
#